data_AF-A0A7I7WSC1-F1
#
_entry.id   AF-A0A7I7WSC1-F1
#
_cell.length_a   1.000
_cell.length_b   1.000
_cell.length_c   1.000
_cell.angle_alpha   90.00
_cell.angle_beta   90.00
_cell.angle_gamma   90.00
#
_symmetry.space_group_name_H-M   'P 1'
#
loop_
_entity.id
_entity.type
_entity.pdbx_description
1 polymer ?
#
loop_
_entity_poly.entity_id
_entity_poly.type
_entity_poly.pdbx_seq_one_letter_code
_entity_poly.pdbx_strand_id
1 'polypeptide(L)'
;MEQTRVVDARWRSLREPVLVVVTVCALAVGGILWLIGLREAADVCWIVGTAVALVPALWWVISTLRQGRLGVDVIAVLALVGTLLVSEYLAGALIAVMLAGGRALEAAAERRATHDLRALLEHAPRFARRRFGTEVRVVPIADVVVDDLLIVGPGETVPVDGRVADALAVLDESVLTGESEQVERRAGEPVRSGVVNAGGPFELRATAIAKDSTYAGIVRLAEAAGAETAPIVRLADRYAAWFLPLTLVIAGGAWLATGSAVRAIAVLVVATPCPLLLAAPVAIVSGLSRASRHGVVIRSGGALESLGSATTLVMDKTGTLTMGRPMVVGVLTAPGRDAAEVLRWAASVDQMSPHVLAEAIVTEALARGLQPSLPTEVGEQAGRGVTGTVDGRHIEVGKLTSDGGEADWARAAVNRARLDSAAVAWVRVDQDLAGAVLLRDPLRRDAPRTVRRLRAAGLNRLVMLTGDRAEPAREVATVLDSTRSTPSRPRKTRWPRSERRNSGPGP
;
A
#
# COMPACT_ATOMS: atom_id res chain seq x y z
N MET A 1 -23.87 14.96 -3.30
CA MET A 1 -23.90 13.56 -2.76
C MET A 1 -22.67 13.18 -1.92
N GLU A 2 -21.64 14.02 -1.86
CA GLU A 2 -20.39 13.74 -1.10
C GLU A 2 -20.40 14.37 0.30
N GLN A 3 -21.02 15.55 0.47
CA GLN A 3 -21.25 16.16 1.79
C GLN A 3 -22.13 15.31 2.71
N THR A 4 -23.11 14.58 2.17
CA THR A 4 -23.92 13.63 2.95
C THR A 4 -23.11 12.43 3.44
N ARG A 5 -22.10 11.97 2.67
CA ARG A 5 -21.21 10.86 3.08
C ARG A 5 -20.21 11.28 4.17
N VAL A 6 -19.74 12.53 4.17
CA VAL A 6 -18.83 13.05 5.21
C VAL A 6 -19.55 13.27 6.54
N VAL A 7 -20.80 13.75 6.50
CA VAL A 7 -21.65 13.88 7.70
C VAL A 7 -22.03 12.51 8.25
N ASP A 8 -22.35 11.53 7.39
CA ASP A 8 -22.60 10.14 7.80
C ASP A 8 -21.38 9.47 8.42
N ALA A 9 -20.17 9.75 7.92
CA ALA A 9 -18.93 9.19 8.47
C ALA A 9 -18.61 9.76 9.88
N ARG A 10 -18.79 11.07 10.08
CA ARG A 10 -18.65 11.70 11.41
C ARG A 10 -19.70 11.19 12.39
N TRP A 11 -20.95 11.06 11.96
CA TRP A 11 -22.03 10.51 12.78
C TRP A 11 -21.80 9.04 13.13
N ARG A 12 -21.32 8.20 12.20
CA ARG A 12 -20.95 6.81 12.51
C ARG A 12 -19.80 6.74 13.53
N SER A 13 -18.80 7.62 13.42
CA SER A 13 -17.65 7.62 14.32
C SER A 13 -17.97 7.96 15.78
N LEU A 14 -19.10 8.62 16.04
CA LEU A 14 -19.54 8.98 17.40
C LEU A 14 -20.57 7.99 17.97
N ARG A 15 -21.19 7.13 17.14
CA ARG A 15 -22.27 6.23 17.58
C ARG A 15 -21.81 5.16 18.55
N GLU A 16 -20.69 4.46 18.29
CA GLU A 16 -20.25 3.39 19.21
C GLU A 16 -19.81 3.91 20.59
N PRO A 17 -18.98 4.97 20.72
CA PRO A 17 -18.62 5.48 22.04
C PRO A 17 -19.83 6.05 22.79
N VAL A 18 -20.77 6.70 22.11
CA VAL A 18 -22.02 7.16 22.73
C VAL A 18 -22.86 5.97 23.23
N LEU A 19 -22.95 4.89 22.44
CA LEU A 19 -23.66 3.68 22.85
C LEU A 19 -23.08 3.06 24.13
N VAL A 20 -21.75 3.02 24.25
CA VAL A 20 -21.07 2.56 25.47
C VAL A 20 -21.39 3.44 26.65
N VAL A 21 -21.27 4.76 26.49
CA VAL A 21 -21.56 5.71 27.58
C VAL A 21 -23.01 5.55 28.05
N VAL A 22 -23.97 5.50 27.13
CA VAL A 22 -25.40 5.35 27.49
C VAL A 22 -25.68 4.03 28.20
N THR A 23 -25.16 2.91 27.70
CA THR A 23 -25.38 1.59 28.31
C THR A 23 -24.70 1.45 29.68
N VAL A 24 -23.47 1.96 29.82
CA VAL A 24 -22.73 1.96 31.11
C VAL A 24 -23.41 2.87 32.13
N CYS A 25 -23.84 4.06 31.71
CA CYS A 25 -24.60 4.97 32.57
C CYS A 25 -25.92 4.34 33.01
N ALA A 26 -26.66 3.70 32.11
CA ALA A 26 -27.92 3.03 32.44
C ALA A 26 -27.71 1.88 33.45
N LEU A 27 -26.67 1.08 33.28
CA LEU A 27 -26.30 0.01 34.22
C LEU A 27 -25.91 0.58 35.59
N ALA A 28 -25.05 1.60 35.62
CA ALA A 28 -24.56 2.21 36.85
C ALA A 28 -25.67 2.93 37.62
N VAL A 29 -26.48 3.76 36.94
CA VAL A 29 -27.62 4.47 37.55
C VAL A 29 -28.66 3.47 38.06
N GLY A 30 -28.99 2.43 37.29
CA GLY A 30 -29.89 1.37 37.75
C GLY A 30 -29.35 0.64 38.98
N GLY A 31 -28.05 0.34 39.02
CA GLY A 31 -27.40 -0.25 40.20
C GLY A 31 -27.45 0.65 41.44
N ILE A 32 -27.23 1.96 41.29
CA ILE A 32 -27.33 2.94 42.38
C ILE A 32 -28.78 3.03 42.88
N LEU A 33 -29.77 3.10 41.99
CA LEU A 33 -31.19 3.15 42.35
C LEU A 33 -31.62 1.86 43.07
N TRP A 34 -31.11 0.71 42.64
CA TRP A 34 -31.36 -0.58 43.28
C TRP A 34 -30.82 -0.61 44.71
N LEU A 35 -29.61 -0.10 44.94
CA LEU A 35 -28.99 0.00 46.27
C LEU A 35 -29.75 0.95 47.21
N ILE A 36 -30.37 2.00 46.67
CA ILE A 36 -31.19 2.97 47.43
C ILE A 36 -32.62 2.44 47.68
N GLY A 37 -32.98 1.27 47.12
CA GLY A 37 -34.28 0.64 47.31
C GLY A 37 -35.34 1.03 46.29
N LEU A 38 -35.01 1.85 45.29
CA LEU A 38 -35.90 2.29 44.21
C LEU A 38 -35.93 1.25 43.07
N ARG A 39 -36.50 0.08 43.35
CA ARG A 39 -36.47 -1.09 42.45
C ARG A 39 -37.12 -0.84 41.09
N GLU A 40 -38.31 -0.24 41.05
CA GLU A 40 -38.98 0.05 39.78
C GLU A 40 -38.20 1.04 38.91
N ALA A 41 -37.59 2.06 39.52
CA ALA A 41 -36.75 3.02 38.80
C ALA A 41 -35.47 2.36 38.27
N ALA A 42 -34.89 1.42 39.02
CA ALA A 42 -33.74 0.63 38.58
C ALA A 42 -34.09 -0.24 37.35
N ASP A 43 -35.23 -0.92 37.39
CA ASP A 43 -35.72 -1.75 36.29
C ASP A 43 -35.95 -0.91 35.02
N VAL A 44 -36.56 0.27 35.14
CA VAL A 44 -36.73 1.20 34.01
C VAL A 44 -35.38 1.60 33.41
N CYS A 45 -34.38 1.92 34.24
CA CYS A 45 -33.04 2.23 33.74
C CYS A 45 -32.41 1.07 32.97
N TRP A 46 -32.53 -0.16 33.48
CA TRP A 46 -31.99 -1.35 32.81
C TRP A 46 -32.74 -1.71 31.52
N ILE A 47 -34.07 -1.57 31.49
CA ILE A 47 -34.89 -1.73 30.28
C ILE A 47 -34.46 -0.73 29.21
N VAL A 48 -34.33 0.54 29.56
CA VAL A 48 -33.92 1.60 28.62
C VAL A 48 -32.52 1.33 28.09
N GLY A 49 -31.56 0.98 28.95
CA GLY A 49 -30.20 0.61 28.54
C GLY A 49 -30.18 -0.57 27.57
N THR A 50 -30.97 -1.61 27.85
CA THR A 50 -31.12 -2.79 27.00
C THR A 50 -31.76 -2.45 25.66
N ALA A 51 -32.83 -1.65 25.65
CA ALA A 51 -33.54 -1.23 24.44
C ALA A 51 -32.66 -0.39 23.52
N VAL A 52 -31.86 0.54 24.09
CA VAL A 52 -30.93 1.38 23.32
C VAL A 52 -29.86 0.54 22.61
N ALA A 53 -29.37 -0.54 23.23
CA ALA A 53 -28.45 -1.47 22.59
C ALA A 53 -29.13 -2.42 21.59
N LEU A 54 -30.38 -2.83 21.87
CA LEU A 54 -31.12 -3.78 21.05
C LEU A 54 -31.45 -3.25 19.65
N VAL A 55 -31.83 -1.97 19.53
CA VAL A 55 -32.19 -1.35 18.25
C VAL A 55 -31.06 -1.44 17.20
N PRO A 56 -29.82 -0.96 17.47
CA PRO A 56 -28.72 -1.11 16.53
C PRO A 56 -28.30 -2.57 16.35
N ALA A 57 -28.37 -3.41 17.38
CA ALA A 57 -28.05 -4.82 17.30
C ALA A 57 -28.97 -5.59 16.33
N LEU A 58 -30.28 -5.33 16.40
CA LEU A 58 -31.26 -5.86 15.45
C LEU A 58 -30.95 -5.43 14.02
N TRP A 59 -30.66 -4.14 13.81
CA TRP A 59 -30.29 -3.63 12.50
C TRP A 59 -29.06 -4.35 11.94
N TRP A 60 -28.02 -4.56 12.75
CA TRP A 60 -26.82 -5.28 12.35
C TRP A 60 -27.13 -6.72 11.97
N VAL A 61 -27.84 -7.47 12.83
CA VAL A 61 -28.18 -8.88 12.56
C VAL A 61 -29.03 -9.01 11.30
N ILE A 62 -30.03 -8.14 11.09
CA ILE A 62 -30.85 -8.14 9.88
C ILE A 62 -29.98 -7.86 8.65
N SER A 63 -29.04 -6.91 8.74
CA SER A 63 -28.15 -6.59 7.63
C SER A 63 -27.21 -7.76 7.27
N THR A 64 -26.73 -8.51 8.27
CA THR A 64 -25.87 -9.69 8.09
C THR A 64 -26.65 -10.88 7.54
N LEU A 65 -27.86 -11.11 8.02
CA LEU A 65 -28.77 -12.14 7.51
C LEU A 65 -29.15 -11.90 6.05
N ARG A 66 -29.42 -10.64 5.66
CA ARG A 66 -29.69 -10.27 4.25
C ARG A 66 -28.51 -10.56 3.33
N GLN A 67 -27.29 -10.63 3.86
CA GLN A 67 -26.08 -11.00 3.11
C GLN A 67 -25.83 -12.52 3.11
N GLY A 68 -26.76 -13.33 3.65
CA GLY A 68 -26.64 -14.79 3.71
C GLY A 68 -25.66 -15.31 4.77
N ARG A 69 -25.28 -14.48 5.75
CA ARG A 69 -24.34 -14.85 6.82
C ARG A 69 -25.08 -15.01 8.16
N LEU A 70 -24.84 -16.13 8.85
CA LEU A 70 -25.29 -16.35 10.22
C LEU A 70 -24.14 -16.00 11.16
N GLY A 71 -24.23 -14.85 11.82
CA GLY A 71 -23.24 -14.39 12.79
C GLY A 71 -23.60 -14.80 14.22
N VAL A 72 -22.60 -14.84 15.10
CA VAL A 72 -22.80 -15.14 16.52
C VAL A 72 -23.66 -14.06 17.22
N ASP A 73 -23.69 -12.85 16.67
CA ASP A 73 -24.48 -11.72 17.13
C ASP A 73 -25.99 -12.02 17.22
N VAL A 74 -26.48 -13.04 16.50
CA VAL A 74 -27.86 -13.52 16.62
C VAL A 74 -28.16 -14.00 18.04
N ILE A 75 -27.21 -14.69 18.70
CA ILE A 75 -27.37 -15.17 20.08
C ILE A 75 -27.52 -13.98 21.03
N ALA A 76 -26.70 -12.93 20.85
CA ALA A 76 -26.77 -11.72 21.67
C ALA A 76 -28.12 -11.01 21.53
N VAL A 77 -28.65 -10.88 20.31
CA VAL A 77 -29.98 -10.29 20.08
C VAL A 77 -31.08 -11.13 20.70
N LEU A 78 -31.04 -12.45 20.55
CA LEU A 78 -32.01 -13.36 21.17
C LEU A 78 -31.94 -13.29 22.70
N ALA A 79 -30.74 -13.17 23.27
CA ALA A 79 -30.55 -13.01 24.72
C ALA A 79 -31.12 -11.65 25.19
N LEU A 80 -30.82 -10.54 24.51
CA LEU A 80 -31.36 -9.21 24.85
C LEU A 80 -32.90 -9.20 24.80
N VAL A 81 -33.50 -9.71 23.72
CA VAL A 81 -34.97 -9.82 23.59
C VAL A 81 -35.54 -10.75 24.68
N GLY A 82 -34.92 -11.90 24.89
CA GLY A 82 -35.33 -12.88 25.89
C GLY A 82 -35.34 -12.30 27.30
N THR A 83 -34.27 -11.61 27.70
CA THR A 83 -34.17 -10.98 29.03
C THR A 83 -35.26 -9.94 29.27
N LEU A 84 -35.67 -9.19 28.25
CA LEU A 84 -36.80 -8.25 28.35
C LEU A 84 -38.14 -8.98 28.50
N LEU A 85 -38.34 -10.09 27.78
CA LEU A 85 -39.59 -10.87 27.81
C LEU A 85 -39.80 -11.61 29.13
N VAL A 86 -38.72 -12.00 29.81
CA VAL A 86 -38.76 -12.78 31.05
C VAL A 86 -38.42 -11.93 32.28
N SER A 87 -38.38 -10.60 32.11
CA SER A 87 -38.15 -9.62 33.18
C SER A 87 -36.80 -9.75 33.90
N GLU A 88 -35.78 -10.29 33.24
CA GLU A 88 -34.41 -10.37 33.73
C GLU A 88 -33.60 -9.12 33.31
N TYR A 89 -34.05 -7.94 33.75
CA TYR A 89 -33.58 -6.65 33.24
C TYR A 89 -32.10 -6.37 33.49
N LEU A 90 -31.58 -6.78 34.67
CA LEU A 90 -30.15 -6.64 35.00
C LEU A 90 -29.25 -7.43 34.03
N ALA A 91 -29.65 -8.65 33.69
CA ALA A 91 -28.92 -9.48 32.73
C ALA A 91 -28.90 -8.83 31.35
N GLY A 92 -30.04 -8.28 30.90
CA GLY A 92 -30.14 -7.52 29.66
C GLY A 92 -29.21 -6.30 29.63
N ALA A 93 -29.16 -5.53 30.71
CA ALA A 93 -28.30 -4.34 30.81
C ALA A 93 -26.80 -4.71 30.80
N LEU A 94 -26.40 -5.81 31.44
CA LEU A 94 -25.03 -6.32 31.38
C LEU A 94 -24.63 -6.73 29.96
N ILE A 95 -25.50 -7.50 29.27
CA ILE A 95 -25.26 -7.88 27.87
C ILE A 95 -25.16 -6.65 26.97
N ALA A 96 -26.01 -5.64 27.19
CA ALA A 96 -26.00 -4.40 26.44
C ALA A 96 -24.65 -3.66 26.55
N VAL A 97 -24.10 -3.55 27.77
CA VAL A 97 -22.77 -2.96 28.01
C VAL A 97 -21.67 -3.79 27.33
N MET A 98 -21.72 -5.11 27.47
CA MET A 98 -20.72 -6.00 26.86
C MET A 98 -20.72 -5.89 25.33
N LEU A 99 -21.90 -5.86 24.70
CA LEU A 99 -22.05 -5.72 23.26
C LEU A 99 -21.58 -4.34 22.77
N ALA A 100 -22.00 -3.27 23.43
CA ALA A 100 -21.60 -1.91 23.08
C ALA A 100 -20.08 -1.71 23.24
N GLY A 101 -19.50 -2.19 24.34
CA GLY A 101 -18.07 -2.13 24.61
C GLY A 101 -17.26 -2.91 23.57
N GLY A 102 -17.75 -4.10 23.20
CA GLY A 102 -17.20 -4.92 22.12
C GLY A 102 -17.01 -4.13 20.82
N ARG A 103 -18.11 -3.54 20.34
CA ARG A 103 -18.13 -2.78 19.08
C ARG A 103 -17.32 -1.48 19.15
N ALA A 104 -17.32 -0.79 20.29
CA ALA A 104 -16.52 0.42 20.44
C ALA A 104 -15.00 0.14 20.38
N LEU A 105 -14.55 -0.96 20.99
CA LEU A 105 -13.15 -1.41 20.91
C LEU A 105 -12.77 -1.77 19.47
N GLU A 106 -13.63 -2.50 18.76
CA GLU A 106 -13.43 -2.86 17.36
C GLU A 106 -13.34 -1.62 16.45
N ALA A 107 -14.26 -0.67 16.58
CA ALA A 107 -14.21 0.55 15.78
C ALA A 107 -13.05 1.47 16.16
N ALA A 108 -12.63 1.49 17.43
CA ALA A 108 -11.42 2.20 17.84
C ALA A 108 -10.16 1.58 17.21
N ALA A 109 -10.12 0.25 17.07
CA ALA A 109 -9.07 -0.47 16.37
C ALA A 109 -8.96 -0.05 14.91
N GLU A 110 -10.09 -0.11 14.20
CA GLU A 110 -10.19 0.20 12.79
C GLU A 110 -9.84 1.67 12.51
N ARG A 111 -10.35 2.60 13.35
CA ARG A 111 -10.02 4.03 13.26
C ARG A 111 -8.52 4.28 13.36
N ARG A 112 -7.85 3.63 14.32
CA ARG A 112 -6.40 3.80 14.55
C ARG A 112 -5.58 3.20 13.41
N ALA A 113 -6.01 2.09 12.81
CA ALA A 113 -5.35 1.49 11.65
C ALA A 113 -5.52 2.33 10.36
N THR A 114 -6.67 3.01 10.21
CA THR A 114 -7.02 3.73 8.98
C THR A 114 -6.54 5.19 8.97
N HIS A 115 -6.11 5.72 10.12
CA HIS A 115 -5.70 7.12 10.25
C HIS A 115 -4.50 7.46 9.35
N ASP A 116 -3.50 6.58 9.30
CA ASP A 116 -2.28 6.77 8.50
C ASP A 116 -2.53 6.59 6.99
N LEU A 117 -3.56 5.81 6.62
CA LEU A 117 -3.97 5.60 5.22
C LEU A 117 -4.72 6.80 4.65
N ARG A 118 -5.50 7.51 5.47
CA ARG A 118 -6.20 8.73 5.02
C ARG A 118 -5.24 9.84 4.70
N ALA A 119 -4.14 9.98 5.43
CA ALA A 119 -3.08 10.93 5.11
C ALA A 119 -2.47 10.69 3.70
N LEU A 120 -2.42 9.43 3.24
CA LEU A 120 -1.98 9.10 1.88
C LEU A 120 -3.04 9.39 0.80
N LEU A 121 -4.34 9.38 1.15
CA LEU A 121 -5.45 9.65 0.23
C LEU A 121 -5.89 11.13 0.20
N GLU A 122 -5.50 11.92 1.20
CA GLU A 122 -5.87 13.32 1.36
C GLU A 122 -5.27 14.25 0.29
N HIS A 123 -4.31 13.78 -0.50
CA HIS A 123 -3.72 14.51 -1.62
C HIS A 123 -4.45 14.31 -2.97
N ALA A 124 -5.60 13.62 -2.98
CA ALA A 124 -6.43 13.52 -4.19
C ALA A 124 -7.09 14.88 -4.51
N PRO A 125 -6.83 15.49 -5.68
CA PRO A 125 -7.44 16.76 -6.05
C PRO A 125 -8.96 16.61 -6.23
N ARG A 126 -9.73 17.45 -5.53
CA ARG A 126 -11.21 17.48 -5.61
C ARG A 126 -11.75 18.46 -6.66
N PHE A 127 -10.91 19.41 -7.04
CA PHE A 127 -11.22 20.47 -7.97
C PHE A 127 -10.13 20.56 -9.03
N ALA A 128 -10.49 21.01 -10.22
CA ALA A 128 -9.57 21.30 -11.30
C ALA A 128 -9.81 22.73 -11.81
N ARG A 129 -8.77 23.41 -12.27
CA ARG A 129 -8.90 24.70 -12.94
C ARG A 129 -9.08 24.45 -14.43
N ARG A 130 -10.28 24.67 -14.96
CA ARG A 130 -10.58 24.54 -16.38
C ARG A 130 -10.51 25.89 -17.06
N ARG A 131 -9.84 25.95 -18.21
CA ARG A 131 -9.76 27.12 -19.08
C ARG A 131 -10.96 27.15 -20.03
N PHE A 132 -11.65 28.29 -20.07
CA PHE A 132 -12.74 28.61 -20.98
C PHE A 132 -12.33 29.81 -21.83
N GLY A 133 -11.67 29.56 -22.96
CA GLY A 133 -11.12 30.63 -23.80
C GLY A 133 -10.00 31.41 -23.09
N THR A 134 -10.30 32.62 -22.62
CA THR A 134 -9.37 33.48 -21.85
C THR A 134 -9.60 33.43 -20.34
N GLU A 135 -10.71 32.85 -19.88
CA GLU A 135 -11.05 32.75 -18.46
C GLU A 135 -10.63 31.39 -17.87
N VAL A 136 -10.36 31.37 -16.57
CA VAL A 136 -10.05 30.14 -15.81
C VAL A 136 -11.07 30.01 -14.68
N ARG A 137 -11.77 28.87 -14.61
CA ARG A 137 -12.76 28.60 -13.57
C ARG A 137 -12.41 27.32 -12.83
N VAL A 138 -12.62 27.32 -11.52
CA VAL A 138 -12.48 26.13 -10.68
C VAL A 138 -13.76 25.30 -10.82
N VAL A 139 -13.62 24.05 -11.27
CA VAL A 139 -14.73 23.10 -11.42
C VAL A 139 -14.48 21.87 -10.54
N PRO A 140 -15.53 21.21 -10.03
CA PRO A 140 -15.41 19.89 -9.44
C PRO A 140 -14.72 18.93 -10.42
N ILE A 141 -13.82 18.08 -9.93
CA ILE A 141 -13.08 17.14 -10.79
C ILE A 141 -14.01 16.16 -11.54
N ALA A 142 -15.21 15.93 -11.01
CA ALA A 142 -16.24 15.10 -11.63
C ALA A 142 -16.83 15.71 -12.92
N ASP A 143 -16.73 17.04 -13.07
CA ASP A 143 -17.28 17.78 -14.22
C ASP A 143 -16.25 17.94 -15.35
N VAL A 144 -15.02 17.46 -15.14
CA VAL A 144 -13.97 17.44 -16.17
C VAL A 144 -14.30 16.37 -17.22
N VAL A 145 -14.35 16.78 -18.48
CA VAL A 145 -14.54 15.89 -19.63
C VAL A 145 -13.26 15.75 -20.45
N VAL A 146 -13.22 14.73 -21.31
CA VAL A 146 -12.11 14.55 -22.26
C VAL A 146 -12.03 15.79 -23.17
N ASP A 147 -10.80 16.16 -23.55
CA ASP A 147 -10.43 17.37 -24.31
C ASP A 147 -10.57 18.70 -23.56
N ASP A 148 -11.01 18.70 -22.29
CA ASP A 148 -10.92 19.89 -21.46
C ASP A 148 -9.47 20.34 -21.28
N LEU A 149 -9.29 21.66 -21.31
CA LEU A 149 -7.99 22.29 -21.13
C LEU A 149 -7.88 22.77 -19.68
N LEU A 150 -7.00 22.11 -18.92
CA LEU A 150 -6.84 22.31 -17.50
C LEU A 150 -5.53 23.05 -17.22
N ILE A 151 -5.53 23.93 -16.23
CA ILE A 151 -4.33 24.62 -15.76
C ILE A 151 -3.90 23.96 -14.46
N VAL A 152 -2.68 23.43 -14.45
CA VAL A 152 -2.08 22.83 -13.26
C VAL A 152 -1.06 23.81 -12.71
N GLY A 153 -1.35 24.41 -11.55
CA GLY A 153 -0.46 25.38 -10.90
C GLY A 153 0.77 24.72 -10.24
N PRO A 154 1.79 25.51 -9.87
CA PRO A 154 2.93 25.02 -9.10
C PRO A 154 2.50 24.36 -7.78
N GLY A 155 3.04 23.19 -7.46
CA GLY A 155 2.70 22.42 -6.27
C GLY A 155 1.32 21.73 -6.31
N GLU A 156 0.54 21.93 -7.38
CA GLU A 156 -0.75 21.25 -7.54
C GLU A 156 -0.57 19.84 -8.11
N THR A 157 -1.38 18.91 -7.63
CA THR A 157 -1.45 17.55 -8.18
C THR A 157 -2.20 17.55 -9.49
N VAL A 158 -1.68 16.81 -10.48
CA VAL A 158 -2.35 16.61 -11.77
C VAL A 158 -3.68 15.86 -11.55
N PRO A 159 -4.83 16.47 -11.91
CA PRO A 159 -6.14 15.95 -11.53
C PRO A 159 -6.56 14.71 -12.34
N VAL A 160 -6.33 14.70 -13.64
CA VAL A 160 -6.74 13.63 -14.56
C VAL A 160 -5.62 13.29 -15.53
N ASP A 161 -5.67 12.10 -16.14
CA ASP A 161 -4.69 11.74 -17.17
C ASP A 161 -4.88 12.65 -18.39
N GLY A 162 -3.78 13.16 -18.93
CA GLY A 162 -3.82 14.14 -20.01
C GLY A 162 -2.56 14.18 -20.84
N ARG A 163 -2.47 15.18 -21.72
CA ARG A 163 -1.27 15.52 -22.47
C ARG A 163 -0.94 16.98 -22.26
N VAL A 164 0.35 17.29 -22.18
CA VAL A 164 0.81 18.68 -22.10
C VAL A 164 0.36 19.44 -23.35
N ALA A 165 -0.28 20.59 -23.22
CA ALA A 165 -0.86 21.33 -24.33
C ALA A 165 0.12 22.30 -24.99
N ASP A 166 0.82 23.13 -24.19
CA ASP A 166 1.68 24.22 -24.73
C ASP A 166 3.03 24.36 -24.03
N ALA A 167 3.05 24.50 -22.69
CA ALA A 167 4.27 24.77 -21.93
C ALA A 167 4.98 23.49 -21.42
N LEU A 168 6.30 23.54 -21.24
CA LEU A 168 7.06 22.48 -20.56
C LEU A 168 6.50 22.27 -19.14
N ALA A 169 6.13 21.02 -18.82
CA ALA A 169 5.69 20.65 -17.48
C ALA A 169 6.83 19.98 -16.73
N VAL A 170 7.13 20.44 -15.52
CA VAL A 170 8.11 19.79 -14.63
C VAL A 170 7.32 19.10 -13.53
N LEU A 171 7.41 17.78 -13.44
CA LEU A 171 6.52 16.96 -12.63
C LEU A 171 7.30 16.10 -11.66
N ASP A 172 6.96 16.15 -10.38
CA ASP A 172 7.40 15.18 -9.39
C ASP A 172 6.53 13.92 -9.50
N GLU A 173 7.07 12.86 -10.10
CA GLU A 173 6.39 11.57 -10.24
C GLU A 173 6.61 10.64 -9.03
N SER A 174 7.25 11.10 -7.94
CA SER A 174 7.64 10.28 -6.78
C SER A 174 6.47 9.57 -6.11
N VAL A 175 5.26 10.15 -6.16
CA VAL A 175 4.03 9.53 -5.64
C VAL A 175 3.66 8.25 -6.41
N LEU A 176 4.03 8.15 -7.70
CA LEU A 176 3.74 7.01 -8.56
C LEU A 176 4.94 6.06 -8.73
N THR A 177 6.15 6.59 -8.79
CA THR A 177 7.37 5.83 -9.08
C THR A 177 8.12 5.44 -7.81
N GLY A 178 7.95 6.18 -6.71
CA GLY A 178 8.73 6.04 -5.49
C GLY A 178 10.13 6.66 -5.57
N GLU A 179 10.47 7.30 -6.70
CA GLU A 179 11.77 7.93 -6.96
C GLU A 179 11.58 9.45 -6.93
N SER A 180 12.35 10.18 -6.11
CA SER A 180 12.20 11.63 -5.85
C SER A 180 12.68 12.53 -6.99
N GLU A 181 12.48 12.12 -8.24
CA GLU A 181 13.01 12.81 -9.40
C GLU A 181 11.94 13.60 -10.14
N GLN A 182 12.27 14.84 -10.50
CA GLN A 182 11.42 15.72 -11.29
C GLN A 182 11.60 15.40 -12.78
N VAL A 183 10.50 15.02 -13.43
CA VAL A 183 10.45 14.65 -14.83
C VAL A 183 9.90 15.80 -15.65
N GLU A 184 10.64 16.21 -16.67
CA GLU A 184 10.16 17.19 -17.64
C GLU A 184 9.31 16.52 -18.73
N ARG A 185 8.17 17.12 -19.07
CA ARG A 185 7.26 16.69 -20.13
C ARG A 185 7.02 17.81 -21.12
N ARG A 186 7.27 17.52 -22.40
CA ARG A 186 7.06 18.48 -23.50
C ARG A 186 5.63 18.45 -24.00
N ALA A 187 5.25 19.48 -24.77
CA ALA A 187 3.94 19.55 -25.43
C ALA A 187 3.65 18.26 -26.24
N GLY A 188 2.45 17.73 -26.08
CA GLY A 188 1.99 16.47 -26.67
C GLY A 188 2.36 15.20 -25.90
N GLU A 189 3.24 15.27 -24.89
CA GLU A 189 3.59 14.10 -24.08
C GLU A 189 2.52 13.77 -23.05
N PRO A 190 2.30 12.47 -22.76
CA PRO A 190 1.31 12.03 -21.80
C PRO A 190 1.75 12.33 -20.36
N VAL A 191 0.80 12.79 -19.55
CA VAL A 191 0.95 13.04 -18.12
C VAL A 191 -0.10 12.22 -17.37
N ARG A 192 0.35 11.53 -16.31
CA ARG A 192 -0.51 10.71 -15.46
C ARG A 192 -1.06 11.54 -14.31
N SER A 193 -2.29 11.28 -13.90
CA SER A 193 -2.86 11.88 -12.70
C SER A 193 -2.14 11.40 -11.43
N GLY A 194 -2.16 12.24 -10.39
CA GLY A 194 -1.55 11.95 -9.10
C GLY A 194 -0.09 12.39 -8.94
N VAL A 195 0.58 12.79 -10.02
CA VAL A 195 1.91 13.43 -9.96
C VAL A 195 1.77 14.89 -9.56
N VAL A 196 2.79 15.48 -8.94
CA VAL A 196 2.76 16.87 -8.47
C VAL A 196 3.49 17.77 -9.46
N ASN A 197 2.93 18.94 -9.80
CA ASN A 197 3.67 19.92 -10.58
C ASN A 197 4.78 20.53 -9.72
N ALA A 198 6.03 20.30 -10.10
CA ALA A 198 7.22 20.82 -9.43
C ALA A 198 7.75 22.11 -10.08
N GLY A 199 7.22 22.51 -11.24
CA GLY A 199 7.64 23.69 -11.99
C GLY A 199 6.58 24.79 -12.06
N GLY A 200 6.66 25.58 -13.14
CA GLY A 200 5.68 26.64 -13.44
C GLY A 200 4.30 26.09 -13.81
N PRO A 201 3.26 26.94 -13.85
CA PRO A 201 1.95 26.53 -14.31
C PRO A 201 2.01 26.05 -15.77
N PHE A 202 1.35 24.95 -16.06
CA PHE A 202 1.25 24.43 -17.43
C PHE A 202 -0.18 24.03 -17.78
N GLU A 203 -0.43 23.92 -19.07
CA GLU A 203 -1.73 23.52 -19.60
C GLU A 203 -1.74 22.03 -19.94
N LEU A 204 -2.78 21.35 -19.48
CA LEU A 204 -3.00 19.93 -19.66
C LEU A 204 -4.31 19.72 -20.42
N ARG A 205 -4.25 19.06 -21.57
CA ARG A 205 -5.45 18.57 -22.26
C ARG A 205 -5.85 17.22 -21.67
N ALA A 206 -7.04 17.15 -21.07
CA ALA A 206 -7.57 15.93 -20.49
C ALA A 206 -7.76 14.84 -21.55
N THR A 207 -7.24 13.64 -21.28
CA THR A 207 -7.42 12.46 -22.15
C THR A 207 -8.33 11.41 -21.52
N ALA A 208 -8.55 11.49 -20.21
CA ALA A 208 -9.48 10.66 -19.48
C ALA A 208 -10.26 11.51 -18.47
N ILE A 209 -11.44 11.01 -18.10
CA ILE A 209 -12.21 11.55 -16.97
C ILE A 209 -11.63 11.03 -15.65
N ALA A 210 -11.97 11.71 -14.54
CA ALA A 210 -11.40 11.43 -13.22
C ALA A 210 -11.49 9.95 -12.81
N LYS A 211 -12.64 9.31 -13.06
CA LYS A 211 -12.87 7.90 -12.72
C LYS A 211 -11.97 6.94 -13.50
N ASP A 212 -11.55 7.29 -14.72
CA ASP A 212 -10.80 6.40 -15.62
C ASP A 212 -9.30 6.69 -15.60
N SER A 213 -8.85 7.70 -14.85
CA SER A 213 -7.45 8.12 -14.79
C SER A 213 -6.57 7.19 -13.94
N THR A 214 -5.25 7.23 -14.15
CA THR A 214 -4.24 6.34 -13.56
C THR A 214 -4.29 6.35 -12.03
N TYR A 215 -4.35 7.52 -11.39
CA TYR A 215 -4.46 7.63 -9.94
C TYR A 215 -5.73 6.98 -9.40
N ALA A 216 -6.88 7.17 -10.06
CA ALA A 216 -8.12 6.49 -9.68
C ALA A 216 -8.02 4.97 -9.84
N GLY A 217 -7.27 4.48 -10.84
CA GLY A 217 -6.91 3.08 -10.97
C GLY A 217 -6.06 2.56 -9.80
N ILE A 218 -5.08 3.33 -9.35
CA ILE A 218 -4.23 2.99 -8.19
C ILE A 218 -5.06 2.98 -6.91
N VAL A 219 -5.91 3.98 -6.69
CA VAL A 219 -6.83 4.03 -5.54
C VAL A 219 -7.75 2.82 -5.56
N ARG A 220 -8.38 2.47 -6.70
CA ARG A 220 -9.21 1.25 -6.82
C ARG A 220 -8.44 -0.03 -6.52
N LEU A 221 -7.20 -0.14 -6.99
CA LEU A 221 -6.35 -1.31 -6.72
C LEU A 221 -5.97 -1.39 -5.24
N ALA A 222 -5.68 -0.25 -4.60
CA ALA A 222 -5.39 -0.15 -3.18
C ALA A 222 -6.63 -0.47 -2.32
N GLU A 223 -7.80 0.07 -2.69
CA GLU A 223 -9.08 -0.24 -2.05
C GLU A 223 -9.47 -1.70 -2.24
N ALA A 224 -9.32 -2.26 -3.44
CA ALA A 224 -9.58 -3.68 -3.70
C ALA A 224 -8.63 -4.61 -2.92
N ALA A 225 -7.38 -4.18 -2.71
CA ALA A 225 -6.42 -4.91 -1.88
C ALA A 225 -6.70 -4.74 -0.37
N GLY A 226 -7.27 -3.61 0.06
CA GLY A 226 -7.67 -3.35 1.44
C GLY A 226 -9.02 -3.95 1.82
N ALA A 227 -9.90 -4.21 0.83
CA ALA A 227 -11.24 -4.74 1.02
C ALA A 227 -11.29 -6.27 1.20
N GLU A 228 -10.16 -6.99 1.10
CA GLU A 228 -10.12 -8.39 1.50
C GLU A 228 -10.26 -8.48 3.02
N THR A 229 -11.36 -9.11 3.46
CA THR A 229 -11.66 -9.33 4.87
C THR A 229 -10.60 -10.25 5.51
N ALA A 230 -10.21 -9.90 6.73
CA ALA A 230 -9.23 -10.65 7.51
C ALA A 230 -9.69 -12.10 7.73
N PRO A 231 -8.84 -13.14 7.50
CA PRO A 231 -9.22 -14.54 7.66
C PRO A 231 -9.80 -14.92 9.03
N ILE A 232 -9.48 -14.21 10.13
CA ILE A 232 -9.93 -14.53 11.49
C ILE A 232 -11.42 -14.20 11.69
N VAL A 233 -11.92 -13.19 10.96
CA VAL A 233 -13.35 -12.86 10.90
C VAL A 233 -14.13 -14.05 10.33
N ARG A 234 -13.55 -14.79 9.37
CA ARG A 234 -14.14 -15.99 8.78
C ARG A 234 -14.13 -17.20 9.72
N LEU A 235 -13.20 -17.25 10.68
CA LEU A 235 -13.17 -18.32 11.68
C LEU A 235 -14.29 -18.12 12.71
N ALA A 236 -14.49 -16.89 13.19
CA ALA A 236 -15.62 -16.55 14.07
C ALA A 236 -16.98 -16.89 13.42
N ASP A 237 -17.16 -16.55 12.14
CA ASP A 237 -18.35 -16.91 11.37
C ASP A 237 -18.53 -18.44 11.21
N ARG A 238 -17.43 -19.19 11.05
CA ARG A 238 -17.48 -20.66 10.96
C ARG A 238 -17.88 -21.30 12.29
N TYR A 239 -17.35 -20.79 13.40
CA TYR A 239 -17.80 -21.22 14.73
C TYR A 239 -19.27 -20.87 14.93
N ALA A 240 -19.72 -19.68 14.51
CA ALA A 240 -21.12 -19.27 14.58
C ALA A 240 -22.08 -20.28 13.93
N ALA A 241 -21.72 -20.80 12.75
CA ALA A 241 -22.55 -21.71 11.98
C ALA A 241 -22.91 -23.00 12.75
N TRP A 242 -22.01 -23.52 13.58
CA TRP A 242 -22.25 -24.71 14.41
C TRP A 242 -22.68 -24.36 15.84
N PHE A 243 -22.14 -23.28 16.39
CA PHE A 243 -22.37 -22.87 17.77
C PHE A 243 -23.79 -22.32 17.98
N LEU A 244 -24.35 -21.60 16.99
CA LEU A 244 -25.72 -21.09 17.02
C LEU A 244 -26.77 -22.21 17.12
N PRO A 245 -26.83 -23.20 16.20
CA PRO A 245 -27.83 -24.26 16.30
C PRO A 245 -27.64 -25.09 17.57
N LEU A 246 -26.39 -25.40 17.96
CA LEU A 246 -26.11 -26.12 19.21
C LEU A 246 -26.69 -25.37 20.43
N THR A 247 -26.43 -24.07 20.53
CA THR A 247 -26.95 -23.22 21.60
C THR A 247 -28.48 -23.21 21.61
N LEU A 248 -29.13 -23.10 20.44
CA LEU A 248 -30.58 -23.11 20.34
C LEU A 248 -31.18 -24.46 20.74
N VAL A 249 -30.54 -25.58 20.37
CA VAL A 249 -30.97 -26.93 20.79
C VAL A 249 -30.85 -27.08 22.31
N ILE A 250 -29.75 -26.65 22.92
CA ILE A 250 -29.57 -26.73 24.38
C ILE A 250 -30.57 -25.81 25.09
N ALA A 251 -30.78 -24.59 24.61
CA ALA A 251 -31.75 -23.65 25.19
C ALA A 251 -33.18 -24.18 25.09
N GLY A 252 -33.57 -24.71 23.93
CA GLY A 252 -34.87 -25.36 23.72
C GLY A 252 -35.04 -26.60 24.58
N GLY A 253 -34.01 -27.46 24.68
CA GLY A 253 -34.01 -28.63 25.54
C GLY A 253 -34.14 -28.27 27.03
N ALA A 254 -33.43 -27.23 27.48
CA ALA A 254 -33.57 -26.70 28.84
C ALA A 254 -34.99 -26.18 29.09
N TRP A 255 -35.58 -25.47 28.14
CA TRP A 255 -36.96 -25.01 28.25
C TRP A 255 -37.94 -26.18 28.37
N LEU A 256 -37.85 -27.17 27.47
CA LEU A 256 -38.76 -28.32 27.44
C LEU A 256 -38.63 -29.18 28.71
N ALA A 257 -37.42 -29.37 29.21
CA ALA A 257 -37.18 -30.19 30.40
C ALA A 257 -37.70 -29.53 31.70
N THR A 258 -37.76 -28.20 31.75
CA THR A 258 -38.04 -27.46 33.01
C THR A 258 -39.31 -26.62 32.97
N GLY A 259 -39.93 -26.46 31.80
CA GLY A 259 -41.08 -25.57 31.57
C GLY A 259 -40.78 -24.08 31.74
N SER A 260 -39.52 -23.68 31.88
CA SER A 260 -39.13 -22.30 32.26
C SER A 260 -38.37 -21.61 31.14
N ALA A 261 -38.95 -20.53 30.60
CA ALA A 261 -38.29 -19.67 29.63
C ALA A 261 -37.04 -18.99 30.20
N VAL A 262 -37.00 -18.73 31.52
CA VAL A 262 -35.83 -18.17 32.23
C VAL A 262 -34.60 -19.04 32.00
N ARG A 263 -34.74 -20.37 32.08
CA ARG A 263 -33.62 -21.30 31.90
C ARG A 263 -33.15 -21.36 30.46
N ALA A 264 -34.06 -21.25 29.49
CA ALA A 264 -33.71 -21.15 28.07
C ALA A 264 -32.88 -19.90 27.80
N ILE A 265 -33.28 -18.76 28.36
CA ILE A 265 -32.59 -17.47 28.21
C ILE A 265 -31.26 -17.50 28.95
N ALA A 266 -31.18 -18.11 30.13
CA ALA A 266 -29.92 -18.27 30.84
C ALA A 266 -28.88 -19.02 29.98
N VAL A 267 -29.29 -20.05 29.24
CA VAL A 267 -28.41 -20.73 28.27
C VAL A 267 -27.94 -19.77 27.17
N LEU A 268 -28.84 -18.95 26.59
CA LEU A 268 -28.47 -17.96 25.57
C LEU A 268 -27.50 -16.90 26.11
N VAL A 269 -27.75 -16.40 27.32
CA VAL A 269 -26.92 -15.42 28.02
C VAL A 269 -25.51 -15.99 28.22
N VAL A 270 -25.40 -17.19 28.80
CA VAL A 270 -24.11 -17.86 29.04
C VAL A 270 -23.39 -18.20 27.74
N ALA A 271 -24.12 -18.58 26.70
CA ALA A 271 -23.55 -18.92 25.41
C ALA A 271 -23.05 -17.70 24.62
N THR A 272 -23.43 -16.47 24.97
CA THR A 272 -23.03 -15.28 24.21
C THR A 272 -21.50 -15.10 24.31
N PRO A 273 -20.72 -15.33 23.22
CA PRO A 273 -19.27 -15.43 23.31
C PRO A 273 -18.60 -14.06 23.12
N CYS A 274 -18.96 -13.12 24.00
CA CYS A 274 -18.39 -11.77 23.99
C CYS A 274 -16.85 -11.75 24.10
N PRO A 275 -16.18 -12.57 24.92
CA PRO A 275 -14.71 -12.59 24.98
C PRO A 275 -14.07 -13.06 23.67
N LEU A 276 -14.71 -13.99 22.95
CA LEU A 276 -14.22 -14.50 21.67
C LEU A 276 -14.24 -13.41 20.60
N LEU A 277 -15.31 -12.60 20.58
CA LEU A 277 -15.46 -11.46 19.65
C LEU A 277 -14.41 -10.38 19.89
N LEU A 278 -13.95 -10.22 21.14
CA LEU A 278 -12.96 -9.20 21.53
C LEU A 278 -11.50 -9.64 21.40
N ALA A 279 -11.22 -10.94 21.45
CA ALA A 279 -9.86 -11.46 21.45
C ALA A 279 -9.05 -11.01 20.21
N ALA A 280 -9.63 -11.14 19.01
CA ALA A 280 -8.95 -10.81 17.76
C ALA A 280 -8.71 -9.29 17.60
N PRO A 281 -9.70 -8.39 17.77
CA PRO A 281 -9.47 -6.95 17.70
C PRO A 281 -8.39 -6.45 18.68
N VAL A 282 -8.42 -6.93 19.94
CA VAL A 282 -7.44 -6.52 20.96
C VAL A 282 -6.03 -6.97 20.57
N ALA A 283 -5.87 -8.20 20.08
CA ALA A 283 -4.59 -8.72 19.60
C ALA A 283 -4.06 -7.90 18.40
N ILE A 284 -4.93 -7.60 17.43
CA ILE A 284 -4.60 -6.83 16.24
C ILE A 284 -4.16 -5.41 16.62
N VAL A 285 -4.93 -4.69 17.44
CA VAL A 285 -4.57 -3.32 17.89
C VAL A 285 -3.24 -3.30 18.61
N SER A 286 -3.05 -4.26 19.52
CA SER A 286 -1.82 -4.38 20.28
C SER A 286 -0.63 -4.65 19.36
N GLY A 287 -0.81 -5.52 18.36
CA GLY A 287 0.19 -5.81 17.34
C GLY A 287 0.54 -4.60 16.48
N LEU A 288 -0.47 -3.89 15.96
CA LEU A 288 -0.31 -2.67 15.18
C LEU A 288 0.42 -1.58 15.99
N SER A 289 0.02 -1.35 17.24
CA SER A 289 0.66 -0.38 18.14
C SER A 289 2.13 -0.74 18.42
N ARG A 290 2.44 -2.03 18.61
CA ARG A 290 3.82 -2.49 18.79
C ARG A 290 4.66 -2.33 17.53
N ALA A 291 4.11 -2.66 16.35
CA ALA A 291 4.80 -2.53 15.07
C ALA A 291 5.12 -1.07 14.73
N SER A 292 4.16 -0.16 14.94
CA SER A 292 4.32 1.28 14.72
C SER A 292 5.45 1.87 15.58
N ARG A 293 5.56 1.46 16.85
CA ARG A 293 6.68 1.87 17.74
C ARG A 293 8.07 1.43 17.25
N HIS A 294 8.15 0.48 16.32
CA HIS A 294 9.39 0.03 15.69
C HIS A 294 9.54 0.54 14.24
N GLY A 295 8.75 1.55 13.84
CA GLY A 295 8.79 2.12 12.48
C GLY A 295 8.18 1.22 11.40
N VAL A 296 7.39 0.20 11.77
CA VAL A 296 6.72 -0.70 10.82
C VAL A 296 5.26 -0.27 10.67
N VAL A 297 4.91 0.20 9.48
CA VAL A 297 3.55 0.65 9.14
C VAL A 297 2.76 -0.52 8.55
N ILE A 298 1.62 -0.84 9.15
CA ILE A 298 0.74 -1.91 8.69
C ILE A 298 -0.64 -1.33 8.41
N ARG A 299 -1.08 -1.47 7.15
CA ARG A 299 -2.28 -0.84 6.59
C ARG A 299 -3.60 -1.33 7.17
N SER A 300 -3.68 -2.58 7.62
CA SER A 300 -4.92 -3.16 8.16
C SER A 300 -4.66 -4.36 9.05
N GLY A 301 -5.64 -4.69 9.90
CA GLY A 301 -5.61 -5.93 10.69
C GLY A 301 -5.53 -7.19 9.83
N GLY A 302 -6.22 -7.20 8.67
CA GLY A 302 -6.13 -8.29 7.70
C GLY A 302 -4.75 -8.45 7.09
N ALA A 303 -4.00 -7.36 6.89
CA ALA A 303 -2.62 -7.43 6.44
C ALA A 303 -1.69 -8.02 7.52
N LEU A 304 -1.87 -7.65 8.79
CA LEU A 304 -1.13 -8.23 9.92
C LEU A 304 -1.40 -9.73 10.05
N GLU A 305 -2.65 -10.14 9.92
CA GLU A 305 -3.04 -11.54 9.98
C GLU A 305 -2.48 -12.35 8.80
N SER A 306 -2.60 -11.80 7.60
CA SER A 306 -2.04 -12.42 6.39
C SER A 306 -0.52 -12.57 6.49
N LEU A 307 0.16 -11.59 7.10
CA LEU A 307 1.59 -11.67 7.36
C LEU A 307 1.92 -12.80 8.34
N GLY A 308 1.11 -12.98 9.38
CA GLY A 308 1.28 -14.06 10.37
C GLY A 308 1.14 -15.48 9.80
N SER A 309 0.45 -15.64 8.67
CA SER A 309 0.32 -16.93 7.96
C SER A 309 1.17 -17.01 6.69
N ALA A 310 1.94 -15.97 6.37
CA ALA A 310 2.76 -15.95 5.16
C ALA A 310 3.95 -16.90 5.28
N THR A 311 4.11 -17.79 4.29
CA THR A 311 5.24 -18.72 4.18
C THR A 311 6.20 -18.34 3.05
N THR A 312 5.74 -17.49 2.13
CA THR A 312 6.46 -17.10 0.93
C THR A 312 6.61 -15.59 0.88
N LEU A 313 7.85 -15.11 0.78
CA LEU A 313 8.16 -13.70 0.55
C LEU A 313 8.69 -13.53 -0.87
N VAL A 314 8.10 -12.55 -1.57
CA VAL A 314 8.54 -12.15 -2.91
C VAL A 314 9.07 -10.72 -2.82
N MET A 315 10.33 -10.53 -3.16
CA MET A 315 11.05 -9.26 -2.99
C MET A 315 11.42 -8.69 -4.35
N ASP A 316 11.35 -7.37 -4.52
CA ASP A 316 12.05 -6.72 -5.63
C ASP A 316 13.56 -6.72 -5.34
N LYS A 317 14.38 -6.55 -6.38
CA LYS A 317 15.83 -6.37 -6.20
C LYS A 317 16.14 -4.91 -5.91
N THR A 318 15.90 -4.06 -6.90
CA THR A 318 16.29 -2.65 -6.88
C THR A 318 15.55 -1.90 -5.77
N GLY A 319 16.30 -1.17 -4.94
CA GLY A 319 15.77 -0.38 -3.82
C GLY A 319 15.32 -1.19 -2.60
N THR A 320 15.06 -2.50 -2.74
CA THR A 320 14.67 -3.40 -1.64
C THR A 320 15.86 -4.15 -1.08
N LEU A 321 16.53 -4.97 -1.90
CA LEU A 321 17.71 -5.75 -1.51
C LEU A 321 19.00 -4.96 -1.74
N THR A 322 18.95 -3.99 -2.66
CA THR A 322 20.05 -3.09 -2.98
C THR A 322 19.84 -1.71 -2.37
N MET A 323 20.88 -0.89 -2.41
CA MET A 323 20.85 0.49 -1.93
C MET A 323 20.03 1.40 -2.85
N GLY A 324 19.76 0.98 -4.10
CA GLY A 324 19.07 1.81 -5.10
C GLY A 324 19.93 2.97 -5.58
N ARG A 325 21.25 2.88 -5.38
CA ARG A 325 22.25 3.90 -5.72
C ARG A 325 23.40 3.20 -6.42
N PRO A 326 23.38 3.11 -7.76
CA PRO A 326 24.47 2.54 -8.54
C PRO A 326 25.78 3.26 -8.23
N MET A 327 26.87 2.50 -8.27
CA MET A 327 28.22 3.01 -8.07
C MET A 327 29.11 2.51 -9.20
N VAL A 328 30.06 3.33 -9.63
CA VAL A 328 31.09 2.90 -10.58
C VAL A 328 32.05 1.95 -9.87
N VAL A 329 32.19 0.74 -10.41
CA VAL A 329 33.10 -0.30 -9.87
C VAL A 329 34.37 -0.46 -10.70
N GLY A 330 34.40 0.10 -11.91
CA GLY A 330 35.57 0.06 -12.77
C GLY A 330 35.38 0.87 -14.06
N VAL A 331 36.49 1.28 -14.65
CA VAL A 331 36.53 1.91 -15.97
C VAL A 331 37.56 1.15 -16.79
N LEU A 332 37.13 0.55 -17.90
CA LEU A 332 38.02 -0.10 -18.86
C LEU A 332 38.13 0.78 -20.10
N THR A 333 39.32 0.84 -20.68
CA THR A 333 39.60 1.71 -21.83
C THR A 333 40.10 0.93 -23.02
N ALA A 334 39.94 1.52 -24.21
CA ALA A 334 40.66 1.09 -25.39
C ALA A 334 42.18 1.26 -25.20
N PRO A 335 43.02 0.44 -25.86
CA PRO A 335 44.47 0.59 -25.80
C PRO A 335 44.92 2.03 -26.11
N GLY A 336 45.81 2.58 -25.28
CA GLY A 336 46.33 3.94 -25.44
C GLY A 336 45.39 5.06 -24.96
N ARG A 337 44.27 4.74 -24.31
CA ARG A 337 43.36 5.72 -23.69
C ARG A 337 43.47 5.69 -22.16
N ASP A 338 43.38 6.87 -21.56
CA ASP A 338 43.37 7.03 -20.11
C ASP A 338 41.96 6.86 -19.52
N ALA A 339 41.88 6.17 -18.39
CA ALA A 339 40.62 5.87 -17.71
C ALA A 339 39.99 7.12 -17.08
N ALA A 340 40.82 8.07 -16.60
CA ALA A 340 40.31 9.32 -16.06
C ALA A 340 39.72 10.20 -17.17
N GLU A 341 40.35 10.24 -18.34
CA GLU A 341 39.83 10.97 -19.50
C GLU A 341 38.50 10.38 -20.02
N VAL A 342 38.41 9.05 -20.14
CA VAL A 342 37.16 8.37 -20.52
C VAL A 342 36.03 8.66 -19.53
N LEU A 343 36.31 8.59 -18.24
CA LEU A 343 35.33 8.89 -17.20
C LEU A 343 34.92 10.38 -17.22
N ARG A 344 35.85 11.30 -17.48
CA ARG A 344 35.58 12.73 -17.63
C ARG A 344 34.65 13.00 -18.79
N TRP A 345 34.89 12.40 -19.97
CA TRP A 345 33.98 12.54 -21.12
C TRP A 345 32.59 11.98 -20.82
N ALA A 346 32.53 10.79 -20.20
CA ALA A 346 31.26 10.19 -19.83
C ALA A 346 30.47 11.12 -18.90
N ALA A 347 31.09 11.57 -17.80
CA ALA A 347 30.46 12.49 -16.85
C ALA A 347 30.08 13.84 -17.47
N SER A 348 30.85 14.33 -18.45
CA SER A 348 30.57 15.61 -19.13
C SER A 348 29.25 15.55 -19.92
N VAL A 349 28.93 14.42 -20.55
CA VAL A 349 27.65 14.24 -21.23
C VAL A 349 26.56 13.84 -20.24
N ASP A 350 26.86 12.91 -19.32
CA ASP A 350 25.91 12.35 -18.36
C ASP A 350 25.41 13.35 -17.31
N GLN A 351 26.12 14.46 -17.06
CA GLN A 351 25.60 15.54 -16.19
C GLN A 351 24.31 16.19 -16.73
N MET A 352 23.99 15.96 -18.00
CA MET A 352 22.75 16.42 -18.63
C MET A 352 21.65 15.34 -18.64
N SER A 353 21.93 14.13 -18.15
CA SER A 353 20.97 13.03 -18.09
C SER A 353 20.35 12.88 -16.69
N PRO A 354 19.03 12.70 -16.60
CA PRO A 354 18.34 12.38 -15.34
C PRO A 354 18.57 10.92 -14.89
N HIS A 355 19.16 10.06 -15.73
CA HIS A 355 19.22 8.64 -15.40
C HIS A 355 20.11 8.37 -14.17
N VAL A 356 19.64 7.57 -13.20
CA VAL A 356 20.38 7.21 -11.96
C VAL A 356 21.79 6.61 -12.22
N LEU A 357 22.02 6.01 -13.40
CA LEU A 357 23.35 5.54 -13.83
C LEU A 357 24.29 6.68 -14.24
N ALA A 358 23.74 7.74 -14.85
CA ALA A 358 24.46 8.94 -15.22
C ALA A 358 24.89 9.73 -13.98
N GLU A 359 23.99 9.88 -12.99
CA GLU A 359 24.31 10.46 -11.69
C GLU A 359 25.48 9.73 -11.02
N ALA A 360 25.51 8.39 -11.09
CA ALA A 360 26.60 7.59 -10.54
C ALA A 360 27.94 7.83 -11.26
N ILE A 361 27.93 8.03 -12.59
CA ILE A 361 29.13 8.35 -13.38
C ILE A 361 29.65 9.75 -13.02
N VAL A 362 28.76 10.74 -12.93
CA VAL A 362 29.09 12.12 -12.57
C VAL A 362 29.65 12.19 -11.15
N THR A 363 28.97 11.53 -10.21
CA THR A 363 29.39 11.47 -8.80
C THR A 363 30.78 10.86 -8.66
N GLU A 364 31.05 9.77 -9.37
CA GLU A 364 32.38 9.14 -9.36
C GLU A 364 33.46 10.05 -9.95
N ALA A 365 33.17 10.73 -11.07
CA ALA A 365 34.13 11.65 -11.70
C ALA A 365 34.50 12.81 -10.76
N LEU A 366 33.51 13.41 -10.11
CA LEU A 366 33.71 14.47 -9.12
C LEU A 366 34.48 13.96 -7.90
N ALA A 367 34.17 12.74 -7.41
CA ALA A 367 34.89 12.13 -6.29
C ALA A 367 36.38 11.88 -6.61
N ARG A 368 36.73 11.65 -7.88
CA ARG A 368 38.11 11.54 -8.37
C ARG A 368 38.77 12.89 -8.66
N GLY A 369 38.10 14.01 -8.40
CA GLY A 369 38.60 15.35 -8.69
C GLY A 369 38.65 15.70 -10.17
N LEU A 370 37.95 14.94 -11.03
CA LEU A 370 37.81 15.27 -12.45
C LEU A 370 36.79 16.38 -12.59
N GLN A 371 37.08 17.35 -13.46
CA GLN A 371 36.15 18.43 -13.78
C GLN A 371 35.45 18.10 -15.11
N PRO A 372 34.14 17.76 -15.09
CA PRO A 372 33.37 17.59 -16.31
C PRO A 372 33.29 18.92 -17.07
N SER A 373 33.44 18.86 -18.39
CA SER A 373 33.24 20.01 -19.28
C SER A 373 31.74 20.16 -19.59
N LEU A 374 31.28 21.38 -19.85
CA LEU A 374 29.90 21.63 -20.32
C LEU A 374 29.76 21.16 -21.79
N PRO A 375 28.86 20.20 -22.08
CA PRO A 375 28.64 19.69 -23.43
C PRO A 375 27.74 20.63 -24.22
N THR A 376 27.90 20.64 -25.54
CA THR A 376 26.98 21.25 -26.51
C THR A 376 26.25 20.16 -27.28
N GLU A 377 25.15 20.49 -27.97
CA GLU A 377 24.41 19.57 -28.86
C GLU A 377 23.96 18.26 -28.18
N VAL A 378 23.48 18.36 -26.94
CA VAL A 378 23.09 17.18 -26.16
C VAL A 378 21.77 16.57 -26.67
N GLY A 379 21.77 15.25 -26.80
CA GLY A 379 20.59 14.47 -27.14
C GLY A 379 20.52 13.19 -26.32
N GLU A 380 19.32 12.84 -25.85
CA GLU A 380 19.07 11.59 -25.13
C GLU A 380 18.11 10.71 -25.93
N GLN A 381 18.49 9.45 -26.13
CA GLN A 381 17.63 8.44 -26.75
C GLN A 381 17.29 7.38 -25.71
N ALA A 382 16.01 7.34 -25.32
CA ALA A 382 15.48 6.42 -24.33
C ALA A 382 15.89 4.96 -24.64
N GLY A 383 16.60 4.35 -23.69
CA GLY A 383 17.04 2.96 -23.78
C GLY A 383 18.30 2.71 -24.61
N ARG A 384 18.87 3.74 -25.25
CA ARG A 384 20.16 3.71 -25.97
C ARG A 384 21.26 4.45 -25.21
N GLY A 385 21.04 5.69 -24.77
CA GLY A 385 22.07 6.48 -24.10
C GLY A 385 21.94 7.98 -24.35
N VAL A 386 22.98 8.72 -23.97
CA VAL A 386 23.10 10.18 -24.14
C VAL A 386 24.28 10.49 -25.05
N THR A 387 24.12 11.50 -25.91
CA THR A 387 25.14 12.02 -26.83
C THR A 387 25.35 13.49 -26.57
N GLY A 388 26.57 13.99 -26.79
CA GLY A 388 26.88 15.42 -26.72
C GLY A 388 28.28 15.73 -27.21
N THR A 389 28.54 16.98 -27.53
CA THR A 389 29.84 17.45 -28.00
C THR A 389 30.61 18.07 -26.84
N VAL A 390 31.79 17.52 -26.51
CA VAL A 390 32.64 17.94 -25.39
C VAL A 390 34.03 18.27 -25.91
N ASP A 391 34.53 19.47 -25.61
CA ASP A 391 35.86 19.94 -26.06
C ASP A 391 36.07 19.76 -27.59
N GLY A 392 35.01 19.91 -28.39
CA GLY A 392 35.01 19.75 -29.84
C GLY A 392 34.93 18.31 -30.36
N ARG A 393 34.73 17.31 -29.49
CA ARG A 393 34.58 15.88 -29.84
C ARG A 393 33.17 15.39 -29.60
N HIS A 394 32.67 14.50 -30.46
CA HIS A 394 31.36 13.90 -30.29
C HIS A 394 31.42 12.70 -29.35
N ILE A 395 30.72 12.76 -28.22
CA ILE A 395 30.73 11.74 -27.17
C ILE A 395 29.37 11.05 -27.11
N GLU A 396 29.35 9.72 -27.04
CA GLU A 396 28.15 8.91 -26.80
C GLU A 396 28.37 8.01 -25.58
N VAL A 397 27.44 8.05 -24.63
CA VAL A 397 27.42 7.22 -23.42
C VAL A 397 26.16 6.38 -23.40
N GLY A 398 26.28 5.04 -23.39
CA GLY A 398 25.08 4.19 -23.45
C GLY A 398 25.31 2.71 -23.68
N LYS A 399 24.31 2.04 -24.25
CA LYS A 399 24.43 0.64 -24.69
C LYS A 399 25.17 0.58 -26.03
N LEU A 400 25.96 -0.47 -26.21
CA LEU A 400 26.58 -0.76 -27.50
C LEU A 400 25.49 -1.02 -28.55
N THR A 401 25.39 -0.14 -29.56
CA THR A 401 24.66 -0.40 -30.79
C THR A 401 25.47 -1.39 -31.64
N SER A 402 24.81 -2.29 -32.35
CA SER A 402 25.30 -3.62 -32.79
C SER A 402 26.59 -3.71 -33.63
N ASP A 403 27.30 -2.61 -33.93
CA ASP A 403 28.45 -2.59 -34.84
C ASP A 403 29.84 -2.39 -34.16
N GLY A 404 29.93 -2.34 -32.83
CA GLY A 404 31.20 -1.97 -32.15
C GLY A 404 31.93 -3.07 -31.35
N GLY A 405 31.45 -4.31 -31.36
CA GLY A 405 31.80 -5.33 -30.36
C GLY A 405 33.02 -6.22 -30.65
N GLU A 406 33.79 -5.97 -31.71
CA GLU A 406 34.79 -6.93 -32.17
C GLU A 406 36.14 -6.85 -31.45
N ALA A 407 36.46 -5.74 -30.78
CA ALA A 407 37.75 -5.55 -30.10
C ALA A 407 37.92 -6.43 -28.83
N ASP A 408 39.10 -7.01 -28.64
CA ASP A 408 39.38 -7.93 -27.53
C ASP A 408 39.20 -7.30 -26.14
N TRP A 409 39.55 -6.02 -25.99
CA TRP A 409 39.37 -5.29 -24.73
C TRP A 409 37.88 -5.07 -24.39
N ALA A 410 37.02 -4.89 -25.40
CA ALA A 410 35.58 -4.74 -25.19
C ALA A 410 34.96 -6.07 -24.72
N ARG A 411 35.43 -7.21 -25.27
CA ARG A 411 35.05 -8.54 -24.76
C ARG A 411 35.50 -8.73 -23.32
N ALA A 412 36.71 -8.28 -22.97
CA ALA A 412 37.20 -8.30 -21.60
C ALA A 412 36.33 -7.45 -20.65
N ALA A 413 35.89 -6.26 -21.08
CA ALA A 413 34.96 -5.41 -20.32
C ALA A 413 33.61 -6.08 -20.09
N VAL A 414 33.04 -6.74 -21.11
CA VAL A 414 31.80 -7.51 -20.98
C VAL A 414 31.99 -8.68 -20.01
N ASN A 415 33.09 -9.42 -20.11
CA ASN A 415 33.37 -10.54 -19.21
C ASN A 415 33.54 -10.08 -17.77
N ARG A 416 34.25 -8.97 -17.55
CA ARG A 416 34.40 -8.38 -16.22
C ARG A 416 33.06 -7.91 -15.65
N ALA A 417 32.24 -7.25 -16.46
CA ALA A 417 30.90 -6.83 -16.08
C ALA A 417 30.02 -8.02 -15.67
N ARG A 418 30.12 -9.14 -16.39
CA ARG A 418 29.40 -10.37 -16.06
C ARG A 418 29.84 -10.95 -14.72
N LEU A 419 31.16 -10.99 -14.46
CA LEU A 419 31.72 -11.50 -13.21
C LEU A 419 31.35 -10.63 -12.00
N ASP A 420 31.30 -9.31 -12.18
CA ASP A 420 31.00 -8.36 -11.11
C ASP A 420 29.49 -8.05 -10.98
N SER A 421 28.64 -8.71 -11.78
CA SER A 421 27.21 -8.40 -11.89
C SER A 421 26.92 -6.92 -12.14
N ALA A 422 27.79 -6.27 -12.94
CA ALA A 422 27.72 -4.86 -13.27
C ALA A 422 27.01 -4.62 -14.60
N ALA A 423 26.31 -3.49 -14.69
CA ALA A 423 25.90 -2.90 -15.95
C ALA A 423 27.12 -2.24 -16.63
N VAL A 424 27.06 -2.13 -17.97
CA VAL A 424 28.10 -1.46 -18.76
C VAL A 424 27.49 -0.26 -19.45
N ALA A 425 28.06 0.92 -19.18
CA ALA A 425 27.88 2.11 -19.99
C ALA A 425 29.10 2.26 -20.91
N TRP A 426 28.89 2.10 -22.21
CA TRP A 426 29.92 2.26 -23.22
C TRP A 426 30.11 3.73 -23.53
N VAL A 427 31.36 4.13 -23.72
CA VAL A 427 31.76 5.49 -24.06
C VAL A 427 32.38 5.46 -25.45
N ARG A 428 31.80 6.20 -26.40
CA ARG A 428 32.37 6.42 -27.73
C ARG A 428 32.79 7.87 -27.89
N VAL A 429 33.88 8.09 -28.63
CA VAL A 429 34.45 9.39 -28.95
C VAL A 429 34.65 9.43 -30.46
N ASP A 430 34.02 10.37 -31.15
CA ASP A 430 34.12 10.53 -32.62
C ASP A 430 33.85 9.22 -33.39
N GLN A 431 32.85 8.46 -32.90
CA GLN A 431 32.45 7.11 -33.34
C GLN A 431 33.37 5.94 -32.90
N ASP A 432 34.54 6.18 -32.35
CA ASP A 432 35.41 5.12 -31.83
C ASP A 432 35.02 4.70 -30.42
N LEU A 433 35.04 3.39 -30.14
CA LEU A 433 34.80 2.87 -28.80
C LEU A 433 36.00 3.20 -27.90
N ALA A 434 35.84 4.17 -27.00
CA ALA A 434 36.92 4.70 -26.17
C ALA A 434 37.03 4.00 -24.81
N GLY A 435 35.90 3.54 -24.26
CA GLY A 435 35.90 2.81 -23.00
C GLY A 435 34.55 2.28 -22.55
N ALA A 436 34.54 1.68 -21.37
CA ALA A 436 33.40 1.05 -20.71
C ALA A 436 33.42 1.37 -19.22
N VAL A 437 32.37 2.01 -18.73
CA VAL A 437 32.16 2.28 -17.31
C VAL A 437 31.27 1.17 -16.74
N LEU A 438 31.80 0.47 -15.74
CA LEU A 438 31.10 -0.61 -15.04
C LEU A 438 30.36 -0.05 -13.84
N LEU A 439 29.05 -0.28 -13.77
CA LEU A 439 28.19 0.19 -12.70
C LEU A 439 27.52 -0.95 -11.95
N ARG A 440 27.54 -0.93 -10.62
CA ARG A 440 26.86 -1.92 -9.78
C ARG A 440 26.03 -1.21 -8.72
N ASP A 441 24.81 -1.68 -8.50
CA ASP A 441 24.01 -1.30 -7.35
C ASP A 441 24.31 -2.26 -6.17
N PRO A 442 25.00 -1.80 -5.12
CA PRO A 442 25.45 -2.67 -4.04
C PRO A 442 24.27 -3.20 -3.21
N LEU A 443 24.42 -4.41 -2.68
CA LEU A 443 23.47 -4.97 -1.73
C LEU A 443 23.51 -4.19 -0.41
N ARG A 444 22.36 -4.08 0.26
CA ARG A 444 22.31 -3.52 1.60
C ARG A 444 23.13 -4.40 2.55
N ARG A 445 23.89 -3.77 3.44
CA ARG A 445 24.79 -4.49 4.38
C ARG A 445 24.04 -5.46 5.30
N ASP A 446 22.79 -5.14 5.61
CA ASP A 446 21.90 -5.93 6.46
C ASP A 446 21.09 -6.99 5.68
N ALA A 447 20.99 -6.90 4.36
CA ALA A 447 20.15 -7.78 3.54
C ALA A 447 20.40 -9.29 3.81
N PRO A 448 21.65 -9.82 3.83
CA PRO A 448 21.87 -11.24 4.10
C PRO A 448 21.41 -11.67 5.50
N ARG A 449 21.61 -10.81 6.51
CA ARG A 449 21.17 -11.07 7.89
C ARG A 449 19.65 -11.04 7.99
N THR A 450 19.00 -10.09 7.32
CA THR A 450 17.55 -9.94 7.28
C THR A 450 16.91 -11.16 6.60
N VAL A 451 17.43 -11.60 5.45
CA VAL A 451 16.93 -12.80 4.76
C VAL A 451 17.05 -14.06 5.63
N ARG A 452 18.16 -14.24 6.36
CA ARG A 452 18.31 -15.34 7.33
C ARG A 452 17.28 -15.27 8.46
N ARG A 453 17.05 -14.09 9.03
CA ARG A 453 16.04 -13.89 10.10
C ARG A 453 14.62 -14.16 9.61
N LEU A 454 14.30 -13.77 8.38
CA LEU A 454 13.01 -14.03 7.75
C LEU A 454 12.76 -15.54 7.59
N ARG A 455 13.78 -16.33 7.19
CA ARG A 455 13.66 -17.81 7.19
C ARG A 455 13.44 -18.38 8.58
N ALA A 456 14.23 -17.94 9.55
CA ALA A 456 14.09 -18.39 10.94
C ALA A 456 12.71 -18.06 11.53
N ALA A 457 12.05 -17.01 11.01
CA ALA A 457 10.70 -16.61 11.37
C ALA A 457 9.60 -17.42 10.64
N GLY A 458 9.94 -18.38 9.78
CA GLY A 458 8.98 -19.26 9.09
C GLY A 458 8.70 -18.92 7.62
N LEU A 459 9.39 -17.91 7.04
CA LEU A 459 9.33 -17.64 5.60
C LEU A 459 10.23 -18.63 4.85
N ASN A 460 9.69 -19.82 4.61
CA ASN A 460 10.41 -20.95 4.03
C ASN A 460 10.76 -20.74 2.55
N ARG A 461 10.04 -19.85 1.85
CA ARG A 461 10.26 -19.59 0.42
C ARG A 461 10.51 -18.10 0.16
N LEU A 462 11.72 -17.78 -0.27
CA LEU A 462 12.13 -16.41 -0.61
C LEU A 462 12.41 -16.34 -2.10
N VAL A 463 11.72 -15.44 -2.80
CA VAL A 463 11.82 -15.27 -4.25
C VAL A 463 12.19 -13.83 -4.57
N MET A 464 13.17 -13.62 -5.43
CA MET A 464 13.54 -12.30 -5.92
C MET A 464 12.98 -12.08 -7.34
N LEU A 465 12.13 -11.07 -7.50
CA LEU A 465 11.61 -10.65 -8.79
C LEU A 465 12.39 -9.44 -9.29
N THR A 466 13.23 -9.64 -10.31
CA THR A 466 13.99 -8.54 -10.95
C THR A 466 13.70 -8.46 -12.45
N GLY A 467 13.75 -7.24 -12.99
CA GLY A 467 13.75 -7.02 -14.44
C GLY A 467 15.13 -7.19 -15.08
N ASP A 468 16.16 -7.45 -14.27
CA ASP A 468 17.53 -7.63 -14.75
C ASP A 468 17.72 -8.94 -15.52
N ARG A 469 18.85 -9.03 -16.22
CA ARG A 469 19.31 -10.26 -16.84
C ARG A 469 19.50 -11.37 -15.78
N ALA A 470 19.32 -12.62 -16.20
CA ALA A 470 19.32 -13.78 -15.31
C ALA A 470 20.66 -14.00 -14.57
N GLU A 471 21.79 -13.62 -15.17
CA GLU A 471 23.12 -13.78 -14.58
C GLU A 471 23.31 -12.91 -13.31
N PRO A 472 23.16 -11.57 -13.35
CA PRO A 472 23.23 -10.73 -12.13
C PRO A 472 22.23 -11.11 -11.04
N ALA A 473 21.06 -11.61 -11.45
CA ALA A 473 20.04 -12.05 -10.52
C ALA A 473 20.44 -13.33 -9.76
N ARG A 474 21.18 -14.24 -10.39
CA ARG A 474 21.65 -15.49 -9.77
C ARG A 474 22.72 -15.26 -8.71
N GLU A 475 23.64 -14.32 -8.93
CA GLU A 475 24.68 -14.02 -7.92
C GLU A 475 24.06 -13.46 -6.64
N VAL A 476 23.17 -12.47 -6.76
CA VAL A 476 22.44 -11.91 -5.63
C VAL A 476 21.59 -12.98 -4.94
N ALA A 477 20.94 -13.84 -5.73
CA ALA A 477 20.18 -14.98 -5.21
C ALA A 477 21.06 -15.95 -4.41
N THR A 478 22.28 -16.27 -4.87
CA THR A 478 23.23 -17.12 -4.15
C THR A 478 23.72 -16.46 -2.85
N VAL A 479 24.05 -15.17 -2.87
CA VAL A 479 24.47 -14.41 -1.68
C VAL A 479 23.36 -14.35 -0.62
N LEU A 480 22.10 -14.33 -1.06
CA LEU A 480 20.92 -14.29 -0.19
C LEU A 480 20.28 -15.67 0.04
N ASP A 481 20.88 -16.75 -0.50
CA ASP A 481 20.35 -18.12 -0.49
C ASP A 481 18.93 -18.26 -1.12
N SER A 482 18.41 -17.23 -1.81
CA SER A 482 17.03 -17.14 -2.30
C SER A 482 16.86 -17.74 -3.70
N THR A 483 15.79 -18.48 -3.96
CA THR A 483 15.64 -19.25 -5.21
C THR A 483 14.82 -18.53 -6.28
N ARG A 484 15.41 -18.43 -7.49
CA ARG A 484 14.86 -18.09 -8.81
C ARG A 484 14.59 -16.60 -9.11
N SER A 485 15.03 -16.21 -10.31
CA SER A 485 14.81 -14.92 -10.97
C SER A 485 13.90 -15.09 -12.20
N THR A 486 12.93 -14.21 -12.42
CA THR A 486 12.04 -14.23 -13.62
C THR A 486 12.12 -12.90 -14.37
N PRO A 487 12.25 -12.86 -15.71
CA PRO A 487 12.89 -11.71 -16.38
C PRO A 487 11.95 -10.72 -17.09
N SER A 488 10.73 -10.41 -16.62
CA SER A 488 9.93 -9.36 -17.32
C SER A 488 8.95 -8.51 -16.50
N ARG A 489 8.96 -7.19 -16.75
CA ARG A 489 8.09 -6.15 -16.17
C ARG A 489 6.57 -6.47 -16.24
N PRO A 490 5.99 -6.94 -17.37
CA PRO A 490 4.56 -7.29 -17.42
C PRO A 490 4.20 -8.58 -16.66
N ARG A 491 5.19 -9.38 -16.22
CA ARG A 491 4.98 -10.58 -15.40
C ARG A 491 5.07 -10.31 -13.89
N LYS A 492 5.67 -9.20 -13.43
CA LYS A 492 5.77 -8.85 -12.00
C LYS A 492 4.41 -8.79 -11.30
N THR A 493 3.35 -8.34 -11.99
CA THR A 493 1.99 -8.27 -11.45
C THR A 493 1.20 -9.58 -11.57
N ARG A 494 1.53 -10.44 -12.55
CA ARG A 494 0.86 -11.73 -12.77
C ARG A 494 1.46 -12.86 -11.95
N TRP A 495 2.76 -12.80 -11.64
CA TRP A 495 3.48 -13.86 -10.92
C TRP A 495 2.96 -14.11 -9.50
N PRO A 496 2.71 -13.08 -8.66
CA PRO A 496 2.14 -13.30 -7.32
C PRO A 496 0.77 -13.98 -7.37
N ARG A 497 -0.02 -13.71 -8.43
CA ARG A 497 -1.34 -14.33 -8.63
C ARG A 497 -1.24 -15.80 -9.07
N SER A 498 -0.26 -16.16 -9.91
CA SER A 498 0.00 -17.56 -10.25
C SER A 498 0.60 -18.34 -9.08
N GLU A 499 1.43 -17.71 -8.25
CA GLU A 499 2.00 -18.35 -7.07
C GLU A 499 0.92 -18.63 -6.01
N ARG A 500 0.03 -17.67 -5.72
CA ARG A 500 -1.14 -17.88 -4.83
C ARG A 500 -2.05 -19.05 -5.26
N ARG A 501 -2.08 -19.39 -6.56
CA ARG A 501 -2.82 -20.56 -7.08
C ARG A 501 -2.07 -21.88 -6.86
N ASN A 502 -0.74 -21.86 -6.88
CA ASN A 502 0.10 -23.05 -6.71
C ASN A 502 0.45 -23.33 -5.24
N SER A 503 0.28 -22.37 -4.33
CA SER A 503 0.50 -22.53 -2.88
C SER A 503 -0.78 -22.80 -2.08
N GLY A 504 -1.87 -23.20 -2.75
CA GLY A 504 -2.98 -23.86 -2.05
C GLY A 504 -2.46 -25.10 -1.31
N PRO A 505 -3.03 -25.45 -0.14
CA PRO A 505 -2.59 -26.63 0.58
C PRO A 505 -2.68 -27.82 -0.38
N GLY A 506 -1.56 -28.50 -0.59
CA GLY A 506 -1.58 -29.84 -1.17
C GLY A 506 -2.49 -30.75 -0.33
N PRO A 507 -3.02 -31.83 -0.92
CA PRO A 507 -3.99 -32.71 -0.28
C PRO A 507 -3.57 -33.17 1.13
#